data_AF-A0A812QVV1-F1
#
_entry.id   AF-A0A812QVV1-F1
#
_cell.length_a   1.000
_cell.length_b   1.000
_cell.length_c   1.000
_cell.angle_alpha   90.00
_cell.angle_beta   90.00
_cell.angle_gamma   90.00
#
_symmetry.space_group_name_H-M   'P 1'
#
loop_
_entity.id
_entity.type
_entity.pdbx_description
1 polymer ?
#
loop_
_entity_poly.entity_id
_entity_poly.type
_entity_poly.pdbx_seq_one_letter_code
_entity_poly.pdbx_strand_id
1 'polypeptide(L)'
;MYTVTLETVLAIATLPTHEELLDANLLCEFHEELGHAVFVSHQWVSYHHPDPHFQQFRILQKMLSGLLSGACKVVGPIPNEIYWGRMKVPTVATFRSKQLYVWYDYMSVPQGSDPECVARRHAAIRSIHTYVAGSFFFFILCPPVPHAEEDVRLTSQTWSQRGWCRLERMARALGRADGFMICVEDATTPKLVGTVPLALHKAPGRGDFTIPEDKEWIALVLVRMIQRKLKYFLECKDLHNYRFLLNVQHHYLDGLSLQCIEGLLPAARAQIDPLTNPIEFTTAKFLHETAFTHVSQVDAAGWSPLCYAVVRGDVEVVQALLSSRAHCQDVVKKASVDKFIAPKLPVLSLAAAYHSNDVMKLLLSYRANINARDGFRACALSPAGLSDNAAGARILLEAKIDLNIHPLPGIHPFAAAAACNSLAYMQEIQTHAQLDLSSCGNSWSLKFCLPFALIAGWPDDKVISYLIVARADVNQQLSLTMKEPLWWLFFNGHRARHFVSPSLLTRLCYHHKSATPLMLSILAGRPEVVSVLLQAGARLDLKNSRGRTVADFLDDISVPECLASVLVSCAQDCADSDSNDCFSV
;
A
#
# COMPACT_ATOMS: atom_id res chain seq x y z
N MET A 1 24.39 -8.10 13.46
CA MET A 1 23.82 -6.83 12.92
C MET A 1 24.30 -5.71 13.82
N TYR A 2 25.14 -4.77 13.36
CA TYR A 2 25.49 -3.63 14.20
C TYR A 2 24.30 -2.68 14.34
N THR A 3 24.08 -2.18 15.54
CA THR A 3 22.98 -1.29 15.90
C THR A 3 23.45 -0.29 16.94
N VAL A 4 22.64 0.73 17.17
CA VAL A 4 22.86 1.75 18.19
C VAL A 4 21.71 1.67 19.20
N THR A 5 21.99 1.84 20.49
CA THR A 5 20.93 1.85 21.49
C THR A 5 20.01 3.06 21.30
N LEU A 6 18.75 2.95 21.70
CA LEU A 6 17.81 4.07 21.66
C LEU A 6 18.31 5.30 22.42
N GLU A 7 18.95 5.12 23.57
CA GLU A 7 19.51 6.21 24.37
C GLU A 7 20.55 7.00 23.56
N THR A 8 21.49 6.29 22.94
CA THR A 8 22.49 6.89 22.06
C THR A 8 21.84 7.59 20.87
N VAL A 9 20.84 6.97 20.23
CA VAL A 9 20.09 7.59 19.12
C VAL A 9 19.45 8.92 19.54
N LEU A 10 18.90 9.01 20.75
CA LEU A 10 18.30 10.25 21.26
C LEU A 10 19.32 11.30 21.68
N ALA A 11 20.57 10.90 21.96
CA ALA A 11 21.63 11.79 22.43
C ALA A 11 22.48 12.41 21.31
N ILE A 12 22.59 11.78 20.15
CA ILE A 12 23.44 12.28 19.06
C ILE A 12 22.91 13.59 18.45
N ALA A 13 23.79 14.56 18.25
CA ALA A 13 23.47 15.89 17.72
C ALA A 13 23.77 16.07 16.23
N THR A 14 24.67 15.23 15.71
CA THR A 14 25.03 15.06 14.30
C THR A 14 25.03 13.58 13.99
N LEU A 15 25.04 13.19 12.72
CA LEU A 15 25.00 11.79 12.33
C LEU A 15 26.45 11.23 12.30
N PRO A 16 26.87 10.41 13.27
CA PRO A 16 28.23 9.88 13.28
C PRO A 16 28.37 8.75 12.27
N THR A 17 29.60 8.54 11.80
CA THR A 17 29.95 7.36 11.00
C THR A 17 29.95 6.10 11.86
N HIS A 18 29.91 4.94 11.20
CA HIS A 18 30.09 3.65 11.85
C HIS A 18 31.39 3.58 12.65
N GLU A 19 32.49 4.07 12.08
CA GLU A 19 33.81 4.07 12.69
C GLU A 19 33.86 4.95 13.95
N GLU A 20 33.28 6.15 13.91
CA GLU A 20 33.19 7.03 15.08
C GLU A 20 32.41 6.38 16.23
N LEU A 21 31.33 5.68 15.92
CA LEU A 21 30.55 4.93 16.92
C LEU A 21 31.29 3.70 17.44
N LEU A 22 32.07 3.03 16.58
CA LEU A 22 32.89 1.88 16.96
C LEU A 22 33.98 2.31 17.95
N ASP A 23 34.70 3.39 17.63
CA ASP A 23 35.78 3.95 18.46
C ASP A 23 35.24 4.49 19.80
N ALA A 24 34.03 5.04 19.80
CA ALA A 24 33.33 5.47 21.01
C ALA A 24 32.69 4.31 21.81
N ASN A 25 32.78 3.07 21.32
CA ASN A 25 32.14 1.87 21.90
C ASN A 25 30.61 2.03 22.07
N LEU A 26 29.97 2.69 21.10
CA LEU A 26 28.53 2.95 21.06
C LEU A 26 27.78 2.01 20.10
N LEU A 27 28.50 1.19 19.34
CA LEU A 27 27.91 0.14 18.51
C LEU A 27 27.64 -1.13 19.32
N CYS A 28 26.51 -1.74 19.04
CA CYS A 28 26.09 -3.01 19.61
C CYS A 28 25.88 -4.06 18.51
N GLU A 29 26.51 -5.21 18.63
CA GLU A 29 26.17 -6.37 17.82
C GLU A 29 24.86 -6.99 18.33
N PHE A 30 23.78 -6.77 17.57
CA PHE A 30 22.44 -7.14 17.98
C PHE A 30 22.14 -8.63 17.81
N HIS A 31 21.49 -9.19 18.84
CA HIS A 31 20.82 -10.48 18.84
C HIS A 31 19.40 -10.33 19.41
N GLU A 32 18.45 -11.17 19.00
CA GLU A 32 17.02 -11.02 19.36
C GLU A 32 16.74 -11.11 20.88
N GLU A 33 17.65 -11.71 21.64
CA GLU A 33 17.55 -11.81 23.11
C GLU A 33 17.76 -10.45 23.80
N LEU A 34 18.50 -9.52 23.18
CA LEU A 34 18.80 -8.21 23.76
C LEU A 34 17.57 -7.31 23.82
N GLY A 35 16.65 -7.42 22.87
CA GLY A 35 15.50 -6.53 22.79
C GLY A 35 14.78 -6.55 21.45
N HIS A 36 14.30 -5.38 21.03
CA HIS A 36 13.65 -5.21 19.73
C HIS A 36 14.54 -4.40 18.79
N ALA A 37 14.82 -4.98 17.62
CA ALA A 37 15.45 -4.26 16.53
C ALA A 37 14.45 -3.30 15.85
N VAL A 38 14.90 -2.07 15.62
CA VAL A 38 14.24 -1.03 14.84
C VAL A 38 15.06 -0.83 13.56
N PHE A 39 14.53 -1.25 12.41
CA PHE A 39 15.16 -1.00 11.12
C PHE A 39 14.63 0.31 10.55
N VAL A 40 15.53 1.27 10.26
CA VAL A 40 15.16 2.55 9.65
C VAL A 40 15.54 2.53 8.17
N SER A 41 14.54 2.43 7.31
CA SER A 41 14.67 2.63 5.86
C SER A 41 14.44 4.10 5.54
N HIS A 42 15.38 4.72 4.82
CA HIS A 42 15.33 6.14 4.45
C HIS A 42 15.97 6.38 3.08
N GLN A 43 15.91 7.61 2.58
CA GLN A 43 16.60 8.02 1.37
C GLN A 43 17.80 8.89 1.72
N TRP A 44 18.90 8.71 0.98
CA TRP A 44 20.02 9.63 1.06
C TRP A 44 19.61 10.97 0.43
N VAL A 45 19.81 12.05 1.18
CA VAL A 45 19.52 13.43 0.76
C VAL A 45 20.64 14.00 -0.13
N SER A 46 21.78 13.31 -0.17
CA SER A 46 22.96 13.70 -0.93
C SER A 46 23.73 12.46 -1.42
N TYR A 47 24.60 12.63 -2.42
CA TYR A 47 25.46 11.55 -2.91
C TYR A 47 26.52 11.08 -1.90
N HIS A 48 26.88 11.93 -0.94
CA HIS A 48 27.99 11.67 -0.02
C HIS A 48 27.57 11.54 1.43
N HIS A 49 26.40 12.05 1.79
CA HIS A 49 25.89 11.95 3.15
C HIS A 49 24.37 11.73 3.13
N PRO A 50 23.84 10.81 3.96
CA PRO A 50 22.42 10.48 3.94
C PRO A 50 21.52 11.62 4.43
N ASP A 51 22.01 12.46 5.36
CA ASP A 51 21.23 13.54 5.97
C ASP A 51 22.15 14.70 6.45
N PRO A 52 22.80 15.45 5.55
CA PRO A 52 23.86 16.40 5.89
C PRO A 52 23.39 17.54 6.80
N HIS A 53 22.09 17.84 6.78
CA HIS A 53 21.47 18.87 7.60
C HIS A 53 20.73 18.31 8.82
N PHE A 54 20.85 17.00 9.08
CA PHE A 54 20.24 16.32 10.22
C PHE A 54 18.71 16.52 10.29
N GLN A 55 18.06 16.66 9.12
CA GLN A 55 16.62 16.96 9.01
C GLN A 55 15.80 15.69 9.24
N GLN A 56 16.12 14.61 8.52
CA GLN A 56 15.39 13.34 8.62
C GLN A 56 15.61 12.72 9.99
N PHE A 57 16.86 12.69 10.46
CA PHE A 57 17.22 12.07 11.72
C PHE A 57 16.60 12.79 12.93
N ARG A 58 16.51 14.12 12.87
CA ARG A 58 15.81 14.90 13.90
C ARG A 58 14.31 14.58 13.96
N ILE A 59 13.67 14.33 12.82
CA ILE A 59 12.28 13.87 12.78
C ILE A 59 12.14 12.50 13.43
N LEU A 60 13.08 11.57 13.16
CA LEU A 60 13.13 10.27 13.83
C LEU A 60 13.27 10.40 15.35
N GLN A 61 14.19 11.24 15.85
CA GLN A 61 14.39 11.49 17.28
C GLN A 61 13.14 12.06 17.94
N LYS A 62 12.55 13.11 17.35
CA LYS A 62 11.32 13.74 17.84
C LYS A 62 10.17 12.75 17.89
N MET A 63 10.01 11.94 16.84
CA MET A 63 8.98 10.90 16.75
C MET A 63 9.16 9.84 17.85
N LEU A 64 10.37 9.28 18.00
CA LEU A 64 10.67 8.29 19.04
C LEU A 64 10.39 8.84 20.45
N SER A 65 10.84 10.07 20.72
CA SER A 65 10.61 10.75 21.99
C SER A 65 9.12 11.00 22.25
N GLY A 66 8.37 11.39 21.21
CA GLY A 66 6.93 11.58 21.24
C GLY A 66 6.18 10.28 21.52
N LEU A 67 6.57 9.16 20.89
CA LEU A 67 5.96 7.86 21.11
C LEU A 67 6.25 7.32 22.51
N LEU A 68 7.47 7.52 23.02
CA LEU A 68 7.87 7.08 24.35
C LEU A 68 7.20 7.89 25.45
N SER A 69 7.01 9.20 25.26
CA SER A 69 6.30 10.06 26.21
C SER A 69 4.78 9.94 26.12
N GLY A 70 4.27 9.44 24.98
CA GLY A 70 2.84 9.41 24.67
C GLY A 70 2.30 10.72 24.09
N ALA A 71 3.18 11.68 23.79
CA ALA A 71 2.83 12.94 23.13
C ALA A 71 2.36 12.73 21.68
N CYS A 72 2.84 11.69 21.00
CA CYS A 72 2.27 11.22 19.73
C CYS A 72 1.90 9.73 19.78
N LYS A 73 1.05 9.30 18.85
CA LYS A 73 0.55 7.92 18.76
C LYS A 73 0.60 7.45 17.31
N VAL A 74 0.87 6.16 17.13
CA VAL A 74 0.78 5.55 15.80
C VAL A 74 -0.69 5.46 15.39
N VAL A 75 -1.01 6.01 14.24
CA VAL A 75 -2.37 6.03 13.69
C VAL A 75 -2.56 4.93 12.65
N GLY A 76 -3.73 4.29 12.67
CA GLY A 76 -4.11 3.31 11.66
C GLY A 76 -4.59 3.98 10.37
N PRO A 77 -4.31 3.40 9.19
CA PRO A 77 -4.76 3.95 7.91
C PRO A 77 -6.28 3.87 7.79
N ILE A 78 -6.90 4.98 7.37
CA ILE A 78 -8.36 5.10 7.17
C ILE A 78 -8.92 3.98 6.28
N PRO A 79 -8.33 3.65 5.10
CA PRO A 79 -8.84 2.59 4.24
C PRO A 79 -8.97 1.26 4.97
N ASN A 80 -7.97 0.91 5.78
CA ASN A 80 -8.01 -0.36 6.51
C ASN A 80 -9.13 -0.39 7.55
N GLU A 81 -9.37 0.73 8.26
CA GLU A 81 -10.48 0.82 9.21
C GLU A 81 -11.85 0.74 8.52
N ILE A 82 -12.01 1.32 7.32
CA ILE A 82 -13.25 1.26 6.52
C ILE A 82 -13.57 -0.19 6.13
N TYR A 83 -12.61 -0.89 5.52
CA TYR A 83 -12.88 -2.18 4.89
C TYR A 83 -12.76 -3.38 5.85
N TRP A 84 -11.91 -3.29 6.87
CA TRP A 84 -11.57 -4.44 7.74
C TRP A 84 -11.60 -4.12 9.23
N GLY A 85 -11.94 -2.89 9.60
CA GLY A 85 -11.95 -2.45 10.99
C GLY A 85 -10.54 -2.14 11.52
N ARG A 86 -10.45 -1.92 12.83
CA ARG A 86 -9.22 -1.39 13.44
C ARG A 86 -8.12 -2.43 13.49
N MET A 87 -6.99 -2.05 12.91
CA MET A 87 -5.75 -2.79 13.04
C MET A 87 -5.14 -2.59 14.43
N LYS A 88 -4.37 -3.59 14.87
CA LYS A 88 -3.51 -3.45 16.06
C LYS A 88 -2.41 -2.44 15.75
N VAL A 89 -2.40 -1.33 16.48
CA VAL A 89 -1.34 -0.32 16.44
C VAL A 89 -0.40 -0.50 17.63
N PRO A 90 0.91 -0.25 17.48
CA PRO A 90 1.83 -0.27 18.61
C PRO A 90 1.51 0.90 19.54
N THR A 91 1.51 0.63 20.84
CA THR A 91 1.25 1.62 21.90
C THR A 91 2.54 1.99 22.60
N VAL A 92 2.49 2.99 23.51
CA VAL A 92 3.63 3.34 24.38
C VAL A 92 4.18 2.10 25.11
N ALA A 93 3.29 1.20 25.56
CA ALA A 93 3.68 -0.05 26.20
C ALA A 93 4.42 -1.00 25.24
N THR A 94 4.08 -0.99 23.95
CA THR A 94 4.80 -1.76 22.93
C THR A 94 6.21 -1.22 22.69
N PHE A 95 6.42 0.10 22.71
CA PHE A 95 7.76 0.68 22.58
C PHE A 95 8.62 0.52 23.83
N ARG A 96 7.99 0.39 25.01
CA ARG A 96 8.67 0.18 26.29
C ARG A 96 8.78 -1.29 26.69
N SER A 97 8.29 -2.24 25.89
CA SER A 97 8.25 -3.65 26.28
C SER A 97 9.62 -4.29 26.37
N LYS A 98 10.58 -3.83 25.56
CA LYS A 98 11.99 -4.22 25.58
C LYS A 98 12.87 -3.05 25.16
N GLN A 99 14.17 -3.14 25.45
CA GLN A 99 15.16 -2.20 24.93
C GLN A 99 15.10 -2.15 23.39
N LEU A 100 15.19 -0.95 22.82
CA LEU A 100 15.21 -0.76 21.37
C LEU A 100 16.64 -0.57 20.87
N TYR A 101 16.95 -1.26 19.78
CA TYR A 101 18.23 -1.21 19.08
C TYR A 101 17.99 -0.76 17.64
N VAL A 102 18.50 0.41 17.30
CA VAL A 102 18.23 1.06 16.02
C VAL A 102 19.31 0.71 15.02
N TRP A 103 18.89 0.14 13.90
CA TRP A 103 19.69 -0.02 12.70
C TRP A 103 19.41 1.15 11.76
N TYR A 104 20.46 1.86 11.39
CA TYR A 104 20.47 2.96 10.43
C TYR A 104 21.72 2.80 9.58
N ASP A 105 21.57 2.71 8.26
CA ASP A 105 22.64 2.29 7.34
C ASP A 105 23.99 2.98 7.57
N TYR A 106 24.03 4.31 7.68
CA TYR A 106 25.26 5.09 7.82
C TYR A 106 26.02 4.84 9.13
N MET A 107 25.28 4.58 10.21
CA MET A 107 25.84 4.24 11.53
C MET A 107 26.16 2.75 11.64
N SER A 108 25.37 1.90 10.97
CA SER A 108 25.36 0.45 11.17
C SER A 108 26.19 -0.32 10.14
N VAL A 109 26.63 0.36 9.07
CA VAL A 109 27.45 -0.17 7.99
C VAL A 109 28.76 0.64 7.95
N PRO A 110 29.93 -0.03 7.85
CA PRO A 110 31.22 0.67 7.73
C PRO A 110 31.26 1.69 6.59
N GLN A 111 31.88 2.85 6.80
CA GLN A 111 31.94 3.98 5.84
C GLN A 111 33.36 4.25 5.30
N GLY A 112 34.39 3.71 5.95
CA GLY A 112 35.79 3.86 5.55
C GLY A 112 36.11 3.41 4.12
N SER A 113 37.25 3.90 3.63
CA SER A 113 37.74 3.66 2.26
C SER A 113 38.81 2.57 2.16
N ASP A 114 39.32 2.06 3.28
CA ASP A 114 40.32 1.00 3.26
C ASP A 114 39.73 -0.33 2.75
N PRO A 115 40.55 -1.21 2.13
CA PRO A 115 40.04 -2.42 1.48
C PRO A 115 39.26 -3.34 2.42
N GLU A 116 39.62 -3.41 3.69
CA GLU A 116 38.96 -4.26 4.68
C GLU A 116 37.59 -3.69 5.05
N CYS A 117 37.52 -2.39 5.31
CA CYS A 117 36.27 -1.68 5.55
C CYS A 117 35.32 -1.80 4.34
N VAL A 118 35.82 -1.64 3.12
CA VAL A 118 35.03 -1.83 1.89
C VAL A 118 34.47 -3.26 1.81
N ALA A 119 35.27 -4.27 2.15
CA ALA A 119 34.80 -5.66 2.18
C ALA A 119 33.72 -5.88 3.24
N ARG A 120 33.89 -5.33 4.46
CA ARG A 120 32.91 -5.39 5.55
C ARG A 120 31.62 -4.64 5.18
N ARG A 121 31.71 -3.47 4.55
CA ARG A 121 30.57 -2.71 4.00
C ARG A 121 29.78 -3.56 3.01
N HIS A 122 30.44 -4.17 2.02
CA HIS A 122 29.76 -5.03 1.06
C HIS A 122 29.07 -6.24 1.72
N ALA A 123 29.72 -6.87 2.71
CA ALA A 123 29.11 -7.98 3.45
C ALA A 123 27.86 -7.54 4.24
N ALA A 124 27.91 -6.36 4.87
CA ALA A 124 26.78 -5.78 5.60
C ALA A 124 25.63 -5.39 4.67
N ILE A 125 25.90 -4.71 3.54
CA ILE A 125 24.90 -4.36 2.52
C ILE A 125 24.20 -5.62 2.01
N ARG A 126 24.97 -6.66 1.70
CA ARG A 126 24.43 -7.95 1.25
C ARG A 126 23.56 -8.65 2.30
N SER A 127 23.63 -8.25 3.56
CA SER A 127 22.87 -8.85 4.66
C SER A 127 21.63 -8.04 5.07
N ILE A 128 21.39 -6.86 4.48
CA ILE A 128 20.29 -5.95 4.83
C ILE A 128 18.93 -6.64 4.86
N HIS A 129 18.59 -7.42 3.83
CA HIS A 129 17.32 -8.14 3.77
C HIS A 129 17.09 -9.09 4.95
N THR A 130 18.15 -9.67 5.52
CA THR A 130 18.08 -10.53 6.71
C THR A 130 17.83 -9.69 7.97
N TYR A 131 18.48 -8.52 8.08
CA TYR A 131 18.25 -7.56 9.16
C TYR A 131 16.80 -7.07 9.17
N VAL A 132 16.29 -6.71 8.00
CA VAL A 132 14.89 -6.31 7.81
C VAL A 132 13.92 -7.41 8.24
N ALA A 133 14.15 -8.65 7.81
CA ALA A 133 13.29 -9.78 8.15
C ALA A 133 13.22 -10.07 9.66
N GLY A 134 14.32 -9.82 10.39
CA GLY A 134 14.39 -9.97 11.85
C GLY A 134 13.86 -8.77 12.65
N SER A 135 13.77 -7.59 12.03
CA SER A 135 13.36 -6.35 12.71
C SER A 135 11.92 -6.41 13.25
N PHE A 136 11.74 -5.99 14.50
CA PHE A 136 10.42 -5.93 15.13
C PHE A 136 9.66 -4.67 14.70
N PHE A 137 10.37 -3.55 14.62
CA PHE A 137 9.87 -2.31 14.03
C PHE A 137 10.59 -2.04 12.71
N PHE A 138 9.84 -1.80 11.64
CA PHE A 138 10.36 -1.32 10.37
C PHE A 138 9.83 0.09 10.12
N PHE A 139 10.71 1.08 10.19
CA PHE A 139 10.36 2.48 9.97
C PHE A 139 10.73 2.89 8.55
N ILE A 140 9.77 3.44 7.83
CA ILE A 140 9.98 4.14 6.56
C ILE A 140 10.08 5.62 6.91
N LEU A 141 11.30 6.11 7.10
CA LEU A 141 11.60 7.51 7.36
C LEU A 141 11.69 8.25 6.02
N CYS A 142 10.66 9.01 5.69
CA CYS A 142 10.52 9.67 4.40
C CYS A 142 9.86 11.06 4.52
N PRO A 143 10.36 11.94 5.40
CA PRO A 143 9.82 13.29 5.50
C PRO A 143 10.08 14.08 4.20
N PRO A 144 9.18 15.00 3.81
CA PRO A 144 9.36 15.81 2.61
C PRO A 144 10.56 16.75 2.69
N VAL A 145 11.71 16.37 2.12
CA VAL A 145 12.97 17.13 2.17
C VAL A 145 13.57 17.31 0.76
N PRO A 146 14.20 18.46 0.45
CA PRO A 146 14.89 18.63 -0.83
C PRO A 146 16.15 17.76 -0.88
N HIS A 147 16.46 17.19 -2.05
CA HIS A 147 17.79 16.62 -2.30
C HIS A 147 18.81 17.78 -2.38
N ALA A 148 20.02 17.60 -1.85
CA ALA A 148 20.99 18.69 -1.73
C ALA A 148 21.60 19.07 -3.09
N GLU A 149 21.74 18.11 -4.00
CA GLU A 149 22.36 18.29 -5.32
C GLU A 149 21.41 18.09 -6.51
N GLU A 150 20.16 17.68 -6.27
CA GLU A 150 19.17 17.43 -7.34
C GLU A 150 17.95 18.32 -7.14
N ASP A 151 17.32 18.75 -8.24
CA ASP A 151 16.04 19.50 -8.19
C ASP A 151 14.85 18.56 -7.97
N VAL A 152 14.93 17.75 -6.91
CA VAL A 152 13.95 16.73 -6.55
C VAL A 152 13.64 16.85 -5.07
N ARG A 153 12.35 16.81 -4.74
CA ARG A 153 11.87 16.70 -3.36
C ARG A 153 11.63 15.24 -3.02
N LEU A 154 12.35 14.73 -2.02
CA LEU A 154 12.22 13.37 -1.51
C LEU A 154 10.95 13.25 -0.67
N THR A 155 10.21 12.16 -0.86
CA THR A 155 8.92 11.87 -0.22
C THR A 155 8.72 10.36 -0.07
N SER A 156 7.65 9.93 0.58
CA SER A 156 7.24 8.52 0.61
C SER A 156 7.00 7.94 -0.79
N GLN A 157 6.61 8.76 -1.77
CA GLN A 157 6.43 8.37 -3.17
C GLN A 157 7.77 8.02 -3.82
N THR A 158 8.77 8.91 -3.76
CA THR A 158 10.11 8.68 -4.32
C THR A 158 10.79 7.50 -3.63
N TRP A 159 10.63 7.36 -2.31
CA TRP A 159 11.13 6.20 -1.56
C TRP A 159 10.57 4.90 -2.13
N SER A 160 9.27 4.88 -2.40
CA SER A 160 8.58 3.68 -2.89
C SER A 160 8.95 3.29 -4.32
N GLN A 161 9.60 4.19 -5.07
CA GLN A 161 10.04 3.95 -6.44
C GLN A 161 11.34 3.15 -6.50
N ARG A 162 12.22 3.27 -5.49
CA ARG A 162 13.55 2.63 -5.45
C ARG A 162 13.48 1.11 -5.31
N GLY A 163 14.30 0.39 -6.09
CA GLY A 163 14.38 -1.08 -6.08
C GLY A 163 14.76 -1.67 -4.71
N TRP A 164 15.78 -1.09 -4.06
CA TRP A 164 16.22 -1.51 -2.72
C TRP A 164 15.13 -1.34 -1.64
N CYS A 165 14.46 -0.19 -1.61
CA CYS A 165 13.38 0.08 -0.65
C CYS A 165 12.19 -0.88 -0.86
N ARG A 166 11.87 -1.22 -2.12
CA ARG A 166 10.87 -2.25 -2.44
C ARG A 166 11.31 -3.64 -1.96
N LEU A 167 12.60 -3.99 -2.10
CA LEU A 167 13.15 -5.24 -1.58
C LEU A 167 13.06 -5.30 -0.05
N GLU A 168 13.42 -4.23 0.66
CA GLU A 168 13.31 -4.18 2.12
C GLU A 168 11.86 -4.41 2.57
N ARG A 169 10.90 -3.71 1.96
CA ARG A 169 9.48 -3.93 2.23
C ARG A 169 9.05 -5.37 1.96
N MET A 170 9.56 -5.98 0.88
CA MET A 170 9.30 -7.39 0.55
C MET A 170 9.93 -8.36 1.57
N ALA A 171 11.17 -8.12 1.97
CA ALA A 171 11.84 -8.89 3.01
C ALA A 171 11.07 -8.82 4.34
N ARG A 172 10.52 -7.66 4.66
CA ARG A 172 9.66 -7.49 5.83
C ARG A 172 8.35 -8.27 5.71
N ALA A 173 7.72 -8.27 4.54
CA ALA A 173 6.48 -9.00 4.27
C ALA A 173 6.67 -10.53 4.27
N LEU A 174 7.81 -11.02 3.76
CA LEU A 174 8.14 -12.44 3.73
C LEU A 174 8.75 -12.96 5.05
N GLY A 175 9.28 -12.06 5.88
CA GLY A 175 9.88 -12.36 7.18
C GLY A 175 8.87 -12.72 8.27
N ARG A 176 8.99 -12.06 9.43
CA ARG A 176 8.17 -12.32 10.64
C ARG A 176 6.75 -11.73 10.55
N ALA A 177 5.78 -12.37 11.20
CA ALA A 177 4.37 -11.96 11.15
C ALA A 177 3.94 -10.99 12.28
N ASP A 178 4.75 -10.81 13.33
CA ASP A 178 4.38 -10.22 14.62
C ASP A 178 4.91 -8.80 14.88
N GLY A 179 5.69 -8.21 13.96
CA GLY A 179 6.20 -6.84 14.09
C GLY A 179 5.34 -5.78 13.40
N PHE A 180 5.81 -4.52 13.43
CA PHE A 180 5.10 -3.36 12.87
C PHE A 180 5.89 -2.67 11.76
N MET A 181 5.17 -2.15 10.77
CA MET A 181 5.72 -1.29 9.72
C MET A 181 5.10 0.09 9.85
N ILE A 182 5.92 1.14 9.95
CA ILE A 182 5.47 2.49 10.31
C ILE A 182 6.08 3.50 9.33
N CYS A 183 5.24 4.27 8.66
CA CYS A 183 5.64 5.37 7.80
C CYS A 183 5.77 6.65 8.63
N VAL A 184 6.90 7.34 8.47
CA VAL A 184 7.27 8.54 9.22
C VAL A 184 7.56 9.65 8.22
N GLU A 185 6.50 10.39 7.87
CA GLU A 185 6.57 11.61 7.04
C GLU A 185 6.73 12.87 7.91
N ASP A 186 6.30 12.80 9.17
CA ASP A 186 6.44 13.82 10.19
C ASP A 186 6.60 13.21 11.58
N ALA A 187 6.99 14.02 12.57
CA ALA A 187 7.28 13.54 13.92
C ALA A 187 6.02 13.27 14.79
N THR A 188 4.88 13.82 14.42
CA THR A 188 3.66 13.89 15.24
C THR A 188 2.61 12.86 14.85
N THR A 189 2.58 12.41 13.60
CA THR A 189 1.58 11.47 13.11
C THR A 189 2.17 10.24 12.40
N PRO A 190 3.04 9.44 13.06
CA PRO A 190 3.54 8.19 12.47
C PRO A 190 2.38 7.26 12.08
N LYS A 191 2.36 6.80 10.83
CA LYS A 191 1.26 6.04 10.25
C LYS A 191 1.61 4.56 10.19
N LEU A 192 0.74 3.69 10.69
CA LEU A 192 0.89 2.25 10.47
C LEU A 192 0.75 1.98 8.97
N VAL A 193 1.70 1.27 8.39
CA VAL A 193 1.57 0.78 7.01
C VAL A 193 0.66 -0.44 7.06
N GLY A 194 -0.50 -0.34 6.41
CA GLY A 194 -1.49 -1.41 6.37
C GLY A 194 -0.95 -2.67 5.71
N THR A 195 -1.63 -3.81 5.93
CA THR A 195 -1.31 -5.12 5.33
C THR A 195 -1.65 -5.22 3.85
N VAL A 196 -1.89 -4.09 3.17
CA VAL A 196 -2.14 -4.11 1.73
C VAL A 196 -0.96 -4.81 1.08
N PRO A 197 -1.17 -5.78 0.17
CA PRO A 197 -0.08 -6.34 -0.58
C PRO A 197 0.36 -5.33 -1.65
N LEU A 198 0.85 -4.17 -1.20
CA LEU A 198 1.73 -3.28 -1.95
C LEU A 198 2.91 -4.05 -2.56
N ALA A 199 3.29 -5.15 -1.93
CA ALA A 199 4.24 -6.14 -2.46
C ALA A 199 3.83 -6.70 -3.83
N LEU A 200 2.52 -6.89 -4.09
CA LEU A 200 2.01 -7.34 -5.38
C LEU A 200 2.07 -6.24 -6.44
N HIS A 201 1.92 -4.97 -6.04
CA HIS A 201 1.83 -3.85 -6.97
C HIS A 201 3.16 -3.13 -7.23
N LYS A 202 4.19 -3.37 -6.39
CA LYS A 202 5.50 -2.72 -6.50
C LYS A 202 6.62 -3.73 -6.32
N ALA A 203 6.73 -4.63 -7.29
CA ALA A 203 7.82 -5.60 -7.39
C ALA A 203 9.19 -4.90 -7.31
N PRO A 204 10.19 -5.45 -6.61
CA PRO A 204 11.53 -4.88 -6.54
C PRO A 204 12.19 -4.71 -7.92
N GLY A 205 11.97 -5.64 -8.85
CA GLY A 205 12.55 -5.58 -10.20
C GLY A 205 12.03 -4.46 -11.11
N ARG A 206 10.90 -3.84 -10.73
CA ARG A 206 10.31 -2.66 -11.39
C ARG A 206 10.68 -1.35 -10.69
N GLY A 207 11.56 -1.38 -9.69
CA GLY A 207 12.04 -0.18 -9.02
C GLY A 207 13.24 0.43 -9.71
N ASP A 208 13.55 1.67 -9.34
CA ASP A 208 14.70 2.41 -9.86
C ASP A 208 15.98 1.98 -9.13
N PHE A 209 17.05 1.79 -9.89
CA PHE A 209 18.35 1.35 -9.41
C PHE A 209 19.42 2.36 -9.80
N THR A 210 20.18 2.85 -8.84
CA THR A 210 21.36 3.68 -9.10
C THR A 210 22.46 2.85 -9.78
N ILE A 211 22.60 1.58 -9.37
CA ILE A 211 23.54 0.60 -9.94
C ILE A 211 22.71 -0.52 -10.59
N PRO A 212 22.65 -0.60 -11.93
CA PRO A 212 21.83 -1.60 -12.63
C PRO A 212 22.12 -3.05 -12.23
N GLU A 213 23.38 -3.37 -11.91
CA GLU A 213 23.83 -4.72 -11.54
C GLU A 213 23.23 -5.20 -10.21
N ASP A 214 22.84 -4.29 -9.31
CA ASP A 214 22.16 -4.64 -8.06
C ASP A 214 20.86 -5.42 -8.32
N LYS A 215 20.23 -5.19 -9.47
CA LYS A 215 18.99 -5.85 -9.87
C LYS A 215 19.15 -7.37 -9.95
N GLU A 216 20.27 -7.86 -10.46
CA GLU A 216 20.57 -9.30 -10.54
C GLU A 216 20.75 -9.90 -9.14
N TRP A 217 21.43 -9.16 -8.27
CA TRP A 217 21.65 -9.57 -6.89
C TRP A 217 20.34 -9.64 -6.09
N ILE A 218 19.50 -8.59 -6.20
CA ILE A 218 18.17 -8.56 -5.57
C ILE A 218 17.33 -9.76 -6.02
N ALA A 219 17.43 -10.14 -7.29
CA ALA A 219 16.72 -11.30 -7.81
C ALA A 219 17.10 -12.60 -7.10
N LEU A 220 18.39 -12.86 -6.93
CA LEU A 220 18.90 -14.04 -6.22
C LEU A 220 18.44 -14.06 -4.75
N VAL A 221 18.48 -12.91 -4.09
CA VAL A 221 18.03 -12.78 -2.70
C VAL A 221 16.54 -13.04 -2.58
N LEU A 222 15.74 -12.46 -3.47
CA LEU A 222 14.28 -12.57 -3.43
C LEU A 222 13.82 -14.01 -3.65
N VAL A 223 14.38 -14.72 -4.61
CA VAL A 223 14.10 -16.16 -4.83
C VAL A 223 14.41 -16.97 -3.57
N ARG A 224 15.56 -16.73 -2.92
CA ARG A 224 15.92 -17.43 -1.67
C ARG A 224 14.92 -17.12 -0.54
N MET A 225 14.46 -15.88 -0.41
CA MET A 225 13.46 -15.51 0.59
C MET A 225 12.12 -16.20 0.35
N ILE A 226 11.62 -16.17 -0.90
CA ILE A 226 10.37 -16.84 -1.28
C ILE A 226 10.49 -18.35 -1.04
N GLN A 227 11.59 -18.97 -1.47
CA GLN A 227 11.82 -20.41 -1.29
C GLN A 227 11.85 -20.80 0.19
N ARG A 228 12.53 -20.02 1.05
CA ARG A 228 12.52 -20.24 2.51
C ARG A 228 11.12 -20.12 3.08
N LYS A 229 10.34 -19.12 2.66
CA LYS A 229 8.97 -18.92 3.14
C LYS A 229 8.02 -20.03 2.71
N LEU A 230 8.15 -20.51 1.47
CA LEU A 230 7.39 -21.68 0.98
C LEU A 230 7.70 -22.94 1.79
N LYS A 231 8.99 -23.21 2.08
CA LYS A 231 9.40 -24.33 2.94
C LYS A 231 8.84 -24.20 4.35
N TYR A 232 8.92 -23.01 4.94
CA TYR A 232 8.32 -22.71 6.24
C TYR A 232 6.81 -23.02 6.28
N PHE A 233 6.05 -22.60 5.26
CA PHE A 233 4.62 -22.93 5.20
C PHE A 233 4.36 -24.43 5.11
N LEU A 234 5.17 -25.18 4.34
CA LEU A 234 5.08 -26.64 4.29
C LEU A 234 5.39 -27.29 5.64
N GLU A 235 6.45 -26.85 6.33
CA GLU A 235 6.84 -27.33 7.66
C GLU A 235 5.74 -27.06 8.71
N CYS A 236 5.11 -25.89 8.65
CA CYS A 236 3.98 -25.53 9.51
C CYS A 236 2.65 -26.15 9.07
N LYS A 237 2.61 -26.89 7.94
CA LYS A 237 1.40 -27.44 7.32
C LYS A 237 0.35 -26.36 6.95
N ASP A 238 0.79 -25.12 6.74
CA ASP A 238 -0.04 -24.02 6.26
C ASP A 238 -0.15 -24.07 4.73
N LEU A 239 -0.92 -25.05 4.25
CA LEU A 239 -1.07 -25.29 2.81
C LEU A 239 -1.74 -24.12 2.09
N HIS A 240 -2.62 -23.37 2.75
CA HIS A 240 -3.30 -22.23 2.12
C HIS A 240 -2.31 -21.13 1.72
N ASN A 241 -1.46 -20.70 2.67
CA ASN A 241 -0.47 -19.67 2.39
C ASN A 241 0.69 -20.19 1.53
N TYR A 242 1.05 -21.48 1.62
CA TYR A 242 1.95 -22.13 0.68
C TYR A 242 1.43 -22.01 -0.77
N ARG A 243 0.20 -22.47 -1.03
CA ARG A 243 -0.42 -22.44 -2.37
C ARG A 243 -0.53 -21.01 -2.89
N PHE A 244 -0.92 -20.07 -2.02
CA PHE A 244 -1.05 -18.67 -2.43
C PHE A 244 0.31 -18.08 -2.82
N LEU A 245 1.34 -18.22 -1.98
CA LEU A 245 2.68 -17.71 -2.28
C LEU A 245 3.27 -18.36 -3.53
N LEU A 246 3.08 -19.68 -3.70
CA LEU A 246 3.56 -20.43 -4.86
C LEU A 246 2.98 -19.89 -6.17
N ASN A 247 1.70 -19.54 -6.18
CA ASN A 247 1.03 -19.08 -7.39
C ASN A 247 1.19 -17.58 -7.63
N VAL A 248 1.44 -16.78 -6.58
CA VAL A 248 1.58 -15.32 -6.71
C VAL A 248 3.04 -14.86 -6.90
N GLN A 249 4.04 -15.74 -6.75
CA GLN A 249 5.46 -15.38 -6.76
C GLN A 249 5.93 -14.62 -8.02
N HIS A 250 5.29 -14.84 -9.17
CA HIS A 250 5.63 -14.15 -10.41
C HIS A 250 5.39 -12.64 -10.31
N HIS A 251 4.38 -12.19 -9.53
CA HIS A 251 4.19 -10.77 -9.23
C HIS A 251 5.34 -10.19 -8.41
N TYR A 252 5.92 -10.98 -7.48
CA TYR A 252 7.05 -10.51 -6.68
C TYR A 252 8.34 -10.46 -7.49
N LEU A 253 8.50 -11.39 -8.44
CA LEU A 253 9.65 -11.49 -9.33
C LEU A 253 9.54 -10.60 -10.57
N ASP A 254 8.45 -9.86 -10.74
CA ASP A 254 8.23 -9.02 -11.93
C ASP A 254 9.37 -8.00 -12.13
N GLY A 255 9.78 -7.87 -13.39
CA GLY A 255 10.94 -7.10 -13.81
C GLY A 255 12.29 -7.77 -13.59
N LEU A 256 12.38 -8.98 -13.05
CA LEU A 256 13.64 -9.71 -12.84
C LEU A 256 13.80 -10.89 -13.83
N SER A 257 15.04 -11.14 -14.26
CA SER A 257 15.39 -12.21 -15.21
C SER A 257 15.53 -13.58 -14.53
N LEU A 258 14.51 -14.05 -13.80
CA LEU A 258 14.52 -15.34 -13.13
C LEU A 258 13.20 -16.12 -13.34
N GLN A 259 13.32 -17.45 -13.34
CA GLN A 259 12.16 -18.33 -13.35
C GLN A 259 11.54 -18.47 -11.95
N CYS A 260 10.23 -18.75 -11.94
CA CYS A 260 9.52 -19.07 -10.72
C CYS A 260 10.02 -20.39 -10.10
N ILE A 261 9.87 -20.50 -8.78
CA ILE A 261 10.24 -21.68 -8.01
C ILE A 261 9.20 -22.79 -8.27
N GLU A 262 9.68 -23.93 -8.73
CA GLU A 262 8.91 -25.17 -8.93
C GLU A 262 9.52 -26.35 -8.14
N GLY A 263 8.84 -27.50 -8.13
CA GLY A 263 9.44 -28.76 -7.67
C GLY A 263 9.77 -28.84 -6.18
N LEU A 264 9.07 -28.10 -5.32
CA LEU A 264 9.29 -28.13 -3.86
C LEU A 264 8.78 -29.41 -3.18
N LEU A 265 7.79 -30.07 -3.80
CA LEU A 265 7.26 -31.34 -3.33
C LEU A 265 7.99 -32.49 -4.01
N PRO A 266 8.21 -33.64 -3.33
CA PRO A 266 8.83 -34.81 -3.94
C PRO A 266 8.14 -35.19 -5.25
N ALA A 267 8.89 -35.58 -6.27
CA ALA A 267 8.33 -35.91 -7.58
C ALA A 267 7.23 -36.97 -7.45
N ALA A 268 6.02 -36.67 -7.94
CA ALA A 268 4.98 -37.66 -8.11
C ALA A 268 5.42 -38.67 -9.17
N ARG A 269 5.29 -39.98 -8.87
CA ARG A 269 5.48 -41.06 -9.85
C ARG A 269 4.26 -41.18 -10.78
N ALA A 270 3.81 -40.08 -11.38
CA ALA A 270 2.73 -40.13 -12.35
C ALA A 270 3.29 -40.72 -13.66
N GLN A 271 2.73 -41.84 -14.12
CA GLN A 271 3.05 -42.45 -15.43
C GLN A 271 2.22 -41.81 -16.55
N ILE A 272 2.09 -40.48 -16.56
CA ILE A 272 1.39 -39.75 -17.62
C ILE A 272 2.45 -39.21 -18.57
N ASP A 273 2.41 -39.65 -19.83
CA ASP A 273 3.29 -39.12 -20.86
C ASP A 273 2.75 -37.79 -21.39
N PRO A 274 3.49 -36.66 -21.21
CA PRO A 274 3.05 -35.34 -21.65
C PRO A 274 2.85 -35.23 -23.16
N LEU A 275 3.47 -36.11 -23.97
CA LEU A 275 3.31 -36.12 -25.43
C LEU A 275 1.97 -36.73 -25.86
N THR A 276 1.42 -37.66 -25.06
CA THR A 276 0.17 -38.36 -25.39
C THR A 276 -1.05 -37.76 -24.70
N ASN A 277 -0.90 -37.28 -23.45
CA ASN A 277 -1.98 -36.62 -22.72
C ASN A 277 -1.52 -35.33 -22.01
N PRO A 278 -1.28 -34.25 -22.77
CA PRO A 278 -0.75 -32.99 -22.22
C PRO A 278 -1.71 -32.34 -21.20
N ILE A 279 -3.03 -32.43 -21.42
CA ILE A 279 -4.03 -31.83 -20.51
C ILE A 279 -4.03 -32.54 -19.15
N GLU A 280 -4.04 -33.87 -19.16
CA GLU A 280 -4.01 -34.65 -17.91
C GLU A 280 -2.68 -34.47 -17.19
N PHE A 281 -1.56 -34.44 -17.93
CA PHE A 281 -0.23 -34.18 -17.36
C PHE A 281 -0.16 -32.81 -16.68
N THR A 282 -0.55 -31.73 -17.37
CA THR A 282 -0.55 -30.37 -16.81
C THR A 282 -1.46 -30.27 -15.60
N THR A 283 -2.65 -30.88 -15.65
CA THR A 283 -3.58 -30.93 -14.52
C THR A 283 -2.96 -31.66 -13.32
N ALA A 284 -2.40 -32.86 -13.54
CA ALA A 284 -1.80 -33.67 -12.49
C ALA A 284 -0.56 -32.98 -11.88
N LYS A 285 0.30 -32.38 -12.72
CA LYS A 285 1.46 -31.60 -12.27
C LYS A 285 1.01 -30.45 -11.36
N PHE A 286 0.02 -29.67 -11.79
CA PHE A 286 -0.46 -28.53 -11.01
C PHE A 286 -1.10 -28.94 -9.68
N LEU A 287 -1.96 -29.97 -9.69
CA LEU A 287 -2.56 -30.50 -8.47
C LEU A 287 -1.49 -31.02 -7.50
N HIS A 288 -0.47 -31.71 -8.02
CA HIS A 288 0.67 -32.18 -7.22
C HIS A 288 1.43 -31.01 -6.59
N GLU A 289 1.86 -30.02 -7.37
CA GLU A 289 2.58 -28.83 -6.88
C GLU A 289 1.81 -28.06 -5.81
N THR A 290 0.49 -28.05 -5.91
CA THR A 290 -0.39 -27.36 -4.96
C THR A 290 -0.91 -28.27 -3.85
N ALA A 291 -0.45 -29.53 -3.78
CA ALA A 291 -0.92 -30.53 -2.82
C ALA A 291 -2.47 -30.66 -2.78
N PHE A 292 -3.12 -30.58 -3.94
CA PHE A 292 -4.52 -30.94 -4.13
C PHE A 292 -4.60 -32.36 -4.71
N THR A 293 -5.70 -33.06 -4.43
CA THR A 293 -5.93 -34.41 -4.95
C THR A 293 -6.91 -34.43 -6.12
N HIS A 294 -7.81 -33.43 -6.21
CA HIS A 294 -8.86 -33.36 -7.23
C HIS A 294 -9.15 -31.92 -7.66
N VAL A 295 -9.58 -31.73 -8.92
CA VAL A 295 -9.84 -30.41 -9.53
C VAL A 295 -10.95 -29.59 -8.86
N SER A 296 -11.91 -30.26 -8.22
CA SER A 296 -13.05 -29.63 -7.52
C SER A 296 -12.84 -29.50 -6.01
N GLN A 297 -11.67 -29.89 -5.51
CA GLN A 297 -11.36 -29.77 -4.09
C GLN A 297 -11.34 -28.30 -3.68
N VAL A 298 -11.80 -28.01 -2.46
CA VAL A 298 -11.76 -26.68 -1.88
C VAL A 298 -11.03 -26.75 -0.55
N ASP A 299 -10.09 -25.83 -0.33
CA ASP A 299 -9.32 -25.78 0.89
C ASP A 299 -10.09 -25.13 2.07
N ALA A 300 -9.45 -25.08 3.25
CA ALA A 300 -10.05 -24.51 4.45
C ALA A 300 -10.38 -23.02 4.32
N ALA A 301 -9.70 -22.29 3.44
CA ALA A 301 -9.95 -20.88 3.14
C ALA A 301 -11.00 -20.68 2.04
N GLY A 302 -11.53 -21.75 1.45
CA GLY A 302 -12.56 -21.66 0.42
C GLY A 302 -12.02 -21.49 -1.00
N TRP A 303 -10.76 -21.84 -1.27
CA TRP A 303 -10.13 -21.75 -2.58
C TRP A 303 -10.04 -23.11 -3.27
N SER A 304 -10.30 -23.15 -4.57
CA SER A 304 -10.11 -24.34 -5.42
C SER A 304 -8.81 -24.29 -6.22
N PRO A 305 -8.36 -25.41 -6.81
CA PRO A 305 -7.26 -25.42 -7.78
C PRO A 305 -7.39 -24.35 -8.85
N LEU A 306 -8.60 -24.15 -9.40
CA LEU A 306 -8.86 -23.14 -10.42
C LEU A 306 -8.60 -21.72 -9.89
N CYS A 307 -8.96 -21.42 -8.64
CA CYS A 307 -8.68 -20.11 -8.03
C CYS A 307 -7.17 -19.84 -7.99
N TYR A 308 -6.36 -20.83 -7.62
CA TYR A 308 -4.91 -20.69 -7.57
C TYR A 308 -4.27 -20.59 -8.96
N ALA A 309 -4.75 -21.36 -9.94
CA ALA A 309 -4.29 -21.28 -11.32
C ALA A 309 -4.60 -19.91 -11.94
N VAL A 310 -5.76 -19.33 -11.62
CA VAL A 310 -6.15 -17.98 -12.03
C VAL A 310 -5.21 -16.93 -11.44
N VAL A 311 -4.86 -17.05 -10.16
CA VAL A 311 -3.85 -16.16 -9.54
C VAL A 311 -2.48 -16.34 -10.19
N ARG A 312 -2.11 -17.56 -10.60
CA ARG A 312 -0.85 -17.83 -11.33
C ARG A 312 -0.80 -17.14 -12.70
N GLY A 313 -1.96 -16.84 -13.28
CA GLY A 313 -2.05 -16.22 -14.61
C GLY A 313 -1.69 -17.17 -15.77
N ASP A 314 -1.52 -18.46 -15.49
CA ASP A 314 -1.09 -19.47 -16.46
C ASP A 314 -2.30 -19.99 -17.25
N VAL A 315 -2.42 -19.53 -18.50
CA VAL A 315 -3.52 -19.86 -19.41
C VAL A 315 -3.57 -21.35 -19.69
N GLU A 316 -2.42 -22.04 -19.81
CA GLU A 316 -2.36 -23.46 -20.12
C GLU A 316 -2.88 -24.30 -18.95
N VAL A 317 -2.49 -23.96 -17.73
CA VAL A 317 -2.99 -24.62 -16.52
C VAL A 317 -4.49 -24.40 -16.34
N VAL A 318 -4.97 -23.16 -16.51
CA VAL A 318 -6.41 -22.85 -16.42
C VAL A 318 -7.20 -23.63 -17.48
N GLN A 319 -6.72 -23.64 -18.72
CA GLN A 319 -7.31 -24.39 -19.82
C GLN A 319 -7.37 -25.89 -19.52
N ALA A 320 -6.29 -26.47 -18.99
CA ALA A 320 -6.22 -27.87 -18.62
C ALA A 320 -7.21 -28.23 -17.50
N LEU A 321 -7.32 -27.38 -16.46
CA LEU A 321 -8.28 -27.57 -15.37
C LEU A 321 -9.74 -27.50 -15.86
N LEU A 322 -10.07 -26.53 -16.71
CA LEU A 322 -11.42 -26.40 -17.29
C LEU A 322 -11.79 -27.61 -18.15
N SER A 323 -10.85 -28.08 -19.00
CA SER A 323 -11.01 -29.32 -19.77
C SER A 323 -11.17 -30.56 -18.87
N SER A 324 -10.55 -30.54 -17.70
CA SER A 324 -10.67 -31.57 -16.65
C SER A 324 -11.90 -31.38 -15.75
N ARG A 325 -12.91 -30.62 -16.20
CA ARG A 325 -14.20 -30.38 -15.52
C ARG A 325 -14.15 -29.46 -14.30
N ALA A 326 -13.14 -28.60 -14.16
CA ALA A 326 -13.25 -27.45 -13.26
C ALA A 326 -14.33 -26.48 -13.77
N HIS A 327 -15.09 -25.85 -12.87
CA HIS A 327 -16.17 -24.94 -13.25
C HIS A 327 -15.68 -23.51 -13.40
N CYS A 328 -15.87 -22.87 -14.57
CA CYS A 328 -15.48 -21.46 -14.76
C CYS A 328 -16.37 -20.46 -13.97
N GLN A 329 -17.39 -20.95 -13.26
CA GLN A 329 -18.26 -20.18 -12.34
C GLN A 329 -17.84 -20.32 -10.88
N ASP A 330 -16.72 -20.99 -10.63
CA ASP A 330 -16.25 -21.17 -9.26
C ASP A 330 -15.98 -19.82 -8.57
N VAL A 331 -16.03 -19.86 -7.25
CA VAL A 331 -15.90 -18.68 -6.40
C VAL A 331 -14.97 -18.96 -5.23
N VAL A 332 -14.22 -17.94 -4.82
CA VAL A 332 -13.54 -17.97 -3.52
C VAL A 332 -14.61 -17.87 -2.43
N LYS A 333 -14.81 -18.92 -1.65
CA LYS A 333 -15.99 -19.03 -0.76
C LYS A 333 -15.93 -18.13 0.46
N LYS A 334 -14.73 -17.89 1.01
CA LYS A 334 -14.54 -17.09 2.23
C LYS A 334 -13.73 -15.82 1.93
N ALA A 335 -13.96 -14.78 2.72
CA ALA A 335 -13.16 -13.57 2.64
C ALA A 335 -11.73 -13.81 3.14
N SER A 336 -10.76 -13.09 2.60
CA SER A 336 -9.39 -13.00 3.14
C SER A 336 -9.00 -11.53 3.24
N VAL A 337 -8.81 -11.09 4.48
CA VAL A 337 -8.49 -9.69 4.83
C VAL A 337 -7.09 -9.35 4.35
N ASP A 338 -6.14 -10.25 4.55
CA ASP A 338 -4.74 -10.12 4.15
C ASP A 338 -4.54 -10.07 2.62
N LYS A 339 -5.43 -10.73 1.85
CA LYS A 339 -5.33 -10.83 0.38
C LYS A 339 -6.35 -9.95 -0.37
N PHE A 340 -7.16 -9.15 0.35
CA PHE A 340 -8.15 -8.24 -0.25
C PHE A 340 -9.23 -8.97 -1.06
N ILE A 341 -9.60 -10.16 -0.60
CA ILE A 341 -10.57 -11.01 -1.29
C ILE A 341 -11.91 -10.97 -0.58
N ALA A 342 -12.93 -10.54 -1.31
CA ALA A 342 -14.32 -10.59 -0.90
C ALA A 342 -14.82 -12.04 -0.78
N PRO A 343 -15.81 -12.33 0.08
CA PRO A 343 -16.44 -13.64 0.09
C PRO A 343 -17.23 -13.84 -1.21
N LYS A 344 -17.33 -15.09 -1.68
CA LYS A 344 -18.00 -15.46 -2.95
C LYS A 344 -17.43 -14.76 -4.18
N LEU A 345 -16.15 -14.36 -4.18
CA LEU A 345 -15.51 -13.69 -5.31
C LEU A 345 -15.41 -14.64 -6.52
N PRO A 346 -16.03 -14.34 -7.67
CA PRO A 346 -15.93 -15.18 -8.88
C PRO A 346 -14.50 -15.27 -9.41
N VAL A 347 -14.14 -16.40 -10.04
CA VAL A 347 -12.82 -16.58 -10.66
C VAL A 347 -12.49 -15.53 -11.72
N LEU A 348 -13.49 -15.01 -12.46
CA LEU A 348 -13.27 -13.89 -13.40
C LEU A 348 -12.87 -12.60 -12.67
N SER A 349 -13.52 -12.31 -11.54
CA SER A 349 -13.19 -11.17 -10.68
C SER A 349 -11.82 -11.32 -10.03
N LEU A 350 -11.44 -12.56 -9.68
CA LEU A 350 -10.09 -12.88 -9.20
C LEU A 350 -9.03 -12.64 -10.29
N ALA A 351 -9.28 -13.09 -11.53
CA ALA A 351 -8.38 -12.84 -12.66
C ALA A 351 -8.16 -11.33 -12.90
N ALA A 352 -9.24 -10.54 -12.79
CA ALA A 352 -9.18 -9.08 -12.90
C ALA A 352 -8.32 -8.43 -11.81
N ALA A 353 -8.44 -8.90 -10.55
CA ALA A 353 -7.67 -8.39 -9.41
C ALA A 353 -6.15 -8.64 -9.56
N TYR A 354 -5.76 -9.77 -10.17
CA TYR A 354 -4.36 -10.19 -10.32
C TYR A 354 -3.78 -9.92 -11.72
N HIS A 355 -4.43 -9.09 -12.54
CA HIS A 355 -3.94 -8.75 -13.90
C HIS A 355 -3.76 -9.97 -14.83
N SER A 356 -4.46 -11.07 -14.55
CA SER A 356 -4.45 -12.30 -15.37
C SER A 356 -5.32 -12.14 -16.62
N ASN A 357 -4.97 -11.16 -17.47
CA ASN A 357 -5.82 -10.68 -18.56
C ASN A 357 -6.09 -11.72 -19.64
N ASP A 358 -5.13 -12.57 -19.98
CA ASP A 358 -5.36 -13.66 -20.94
C ASP A 358 -6.21 -14.79 -20.35
N VAL A 359 -6.10 -15.04 -19.04
CA VAL A 359 -7.03 -15.90 -18.30
C VAL A 359 -8.44 -15.32 -18.28
N MET A 360 -8.61 -13.99 -18.19
CA MET A 360 -9.94 -13.36 -18.31
C MET A 360 -10.58 -13.65 -19.66
N LYS A 361 -9.84 -13.48 -20.76
CA LYS A 361 -10.32 -13.80 -22.12
C LYS A 361 -10.71 -15.29 -22.22
N LEU A 362 -9.90 -16.17 -21.66
CA LEU A 362 -10.18 -17.61 -21.62
C LEU A 362 -11.45 -17.92 -20.82
N LEU A 363 -11.60 -17.39 -19.62
CA LEU A 363 -12.79 -17.60 -18.80
C LEU A 363 -14.05 -17.11 -19.53
N LEU A 364 -13.99 -15.96 -20.20
CA LEU A 364 -15.09 -15.42 -20.99
C LEU A 364 -15.43 -16.32 -22.21
N SER A 365 -14.43 -16.92 -22.87
CA SER A 365 -14.69 -17.89 -23.97
C SER A 365 -15.38 -19.16 -23.48
N TYR A 366 -15.11 -19.55 -22.22
CA TYR A 366 -15.84 -20.59 -21.48
C TYR A 366 -17.20 -20.14 -20.92
N ARG A 367 -17.69 -18.96 -21.34
CA ARG A 367 -18.96 -18.35 -20.93
C ARG A 367 -19.01 -18.00 -19.45
N ALA A 368 -17.89 -17.53 -18.91
CA ALA A 368 -17.91 -17.00 -17.56
C ALA A 368 -18.93 -15.87 -17.40
N ASN A 369 -19.76 -15.94 -16.35
CA ASN A 369 -20.74 -14.89 -16.11
C ASN A 369 -20.03 -13.57 -15.76
N ILE A 370 -19.98 -12.66 -16.75
CA ILE A 370 -19.32 -11.36 -16.66
C ILE A 370 -19.89 -10.47 -15.54
N ASN A 371 -21.18 -10.65 -15.24
CA ASN A 371 -21.92 -9.89 -14.23
C ASN A 371 -22.06 -10.67 -12.91
N ALA A 372 -21.28 -11.74 -12.72
CA ALA A 372 -21.26 -12.47 -11.45
C ALA A 372 -20.86 -11.54 -10.31
N ARG A 373 -21.59 -11.65 -9.20
CA ARG A 373 -21.45 -10.75 -8.06
C ARG A 373 -20.82 -11.47 -6.88
N ASP A 374 -19.86 -10.81 -6.25
CA ASP A 374 -19.30 -11.25 -4.98
C ASP A 374 -20.26 -10.97 -3.80
N GLY A 375 -19.82 -11.28 -2.59
CA GLY A 375 -20.58 -11.05 -1.36
C GLY A 375 -20.81 -9.57 -1.03
N PHE A 376 -20.10 -8.64 -1.67
CA PHE A 376 -20.36 -7.20 -1.62
C PHE A 376 -21.22 -6.71 -2.80
N ARG A 377 -21.74 -7.63 -3.63
CA ARG A 377 -22.51 -7.32 -4.83
C ARG A 377 -21.69 -6.66 -5.95
N ALA A 378 -20.37 -6.67 -5.85
CA ALA A 378 -19.47 -6.15 -6.87
C ALA A 378 -19.21 -7.18 -7.98
N CYS A 379 -19.03 -6.73 -9.22
CA CYS A 379 -18.61 -7.57 -10.36
C CYS A 379 -17.13 -7.34 -10.71
N ALA A 380 -16.62 -8.05 -11.73
CA ALA A 380 -15.21 -8.04 -12.13
C ALA A 380 -14.62 -6.64 -12.43
N LEU A 381 -15.46 -5.66 -12.76
CA LEU A 381 -15.04 -4.28 -12.97
C LEU A 381 -14.47 -3.64 -11.69
N SER A 382 -15.05 -3.94 -10.53
CA SER A 382 -14.58 -3.37 -9.26
C SER A 382 -13.20 -3.88 -8.86
N PRO A 383 -12.90 -5.20 -8.87
CA PRO A 383 -11.53 -5.67 -8.60
C PRO A 383 -10.50 -5.21 -9.63
N ALA A 384 -10.85 -5.06 -10.91
CA ALA A 384 -9.98 -4.40 -11.89
C ALA A 384 -9.64 -2.96 -11.48
N GLY A 385 -10.63 -2.23 -10.96
CA GLY A 385 -10.45 -0.89 -10.41
C GLY A 385 -9.63 -0.86 -9.12
N LEU A 386 -9.75 -1.86 -8.25
CA LEU A 386 -8.95 -1.93 -7.01
C LEU A 386 -7.46 -2.22 -7.28
N SER A 387 -7.14 -2.89 -8.39
CA SER A 387 -5.78 -3.30 -8.75
C SER A 387 -5.12 -2.43 -9.83
N ASP A 388 -5.79 -1.39 -10.31
CA ASP A 388 -5.39 -0.54 -11.44
C ASP A 388 -5.17 -1.31 -12.76
N ASN A 389 -6.00 -2.33 -13.01
CA ASN A 389 -5.93 -3.16 -14.20
C ASN A 389 -6.71 -2.54 -15.37
N ALA A 390 -6.07 -1.60 -16.07
CA ALA A 390 -6.63 -0.95 -17.27
C ALA A 390 -6.94 -1.98 -18.39
N ALA A 391 -6.01 -2.90 -18.68
CA ALA A 391 -6.21 -3.90 -19.72
C ALA A 391 -7.40 -4.85 -19.41
N GLY A 392 -7.56 -5.24 -18.14
CA GLY A 392 -8.71 -6.02 -17.68
C GLY A 392 -10.02 -5.23 -17.79
N ALA A 393 -10.02 -3.94 -17.45
CA ALA A 393 -11.19 -3.08 -17.67
C ALA A 393 -11.59 -3.02 -19.15
N ARG A 394 -10.62 -2.86 -20.06
CA ARG A 394 -10.87 -2.89 -21.51
C ARG A 394 -11.55 -4.19 -21.95
N ILE A 395 -11.00 -5.34 -21.54
CA ILE A 395 -11.56 -6.66 -21.87
C ILE A 395 -13.01 -6.78 -21.39
N LEU A 396 -13.31 -6.30 -20.17
CA LEU A 396 -14.66 -6.33 -19.62
C LEU A 396 -15.62 -5.40 -20.36
N LEU A 397 -15.16 -4.21 -20.76
CA LEU A 397 -15.94 -3.24 -21.55
C LEU A 397 -16.25 -3.78 -22.94
N GLU A 398 -15.27 -4.35 -23.63
CA GLU A 398 -15.44 -5.01 -24.93
C GLU A 398 -16.42 -6.18 -24.86
N ALA A 399 -16.39 -6.92 -23.74
CA ALA A 399 -17.35 -7.98 -23.44
C ALA A 399 -18.71 -7.48 -22.91
N LYS A 400 -18.95 -6.16 -22.93
CA LYS A 400 -20.21 -5.49 -22.57
C LYS A 400 -20.67 -5.75 -21.13
N ILE A 401 -19.75 -5.64 -20.17
CA ILE A 401 -20.08 -5.69 -18.74
C ILE A 401 -21.13 -4.63 -18.35
N ASP A 402 -22.02 -4.95 -17.42
CA ASP A 402 -23.00 -3.99 -16.91
C ASP A 402 -22.34 -2.97 -15.96
N LEU A 403 -22.25 -1.73 -16.42
CA LEU A 403 -21.68 -0.60 -15.68
C LEU A 403 -22.54 -0.17 -14.48
N ASN A 404 -23.81 -0.58 -14.41
CA ASN A 404 -24.70 -0.22 -13.30
C ASN A 404 -24.57 -1.15 -12.08
N ILE A 405 -23.64 -2.11 -12.13
CA ILE A 405 -23.34 -2.96 -10.99
C ILE A 405 -22.37 -2.24 -10.05
N HIS A 406 -22.94 -1.67 -8.99
CA HIS A 406 -22.19 -0.92 -7.99
C HIS A 406 -21.81 -1.79 -6.78
N PRO A 407 -20.55 -1.73 -6.30
CA PRO A 407 -20.11 -2.45 -5.10
C PRO A 407 -20.84 -1.97 -3.83
N LEU A 408 -21.18 -0.68 -3.76
CA LEU A 408 -21.96 -0.10 -2.68
C LEU A 408 -22.98 0.89 -3.27
N PRO A 409 -24.18 1.03 -2.67
CA PRO A 409 -25.14 2.05 -3.09
C PRO A 409 -24.48 3.44 -3.14
N GLY A 410 -24.58 4.11 -4.28
CA GLY A 410 -24.01 5.45 -4.50
C GLY A 410 -22.51 5.50 -4.82
N ILE A 411 -21.79 4.37 -4.82
CA ILE A 411 -20.39 4.31 -5.28
C ILE A 411 -20.30 3.56 -6.59
N HIS A 412 -20.02 4.28 -7.67
CA HIS A 412 -19.69 3.67 -8.95
C HIS A 412 -18.22 3.23 -8.99
N PRO A 413 -17.87 2.22 -9.82
CA PRO A 413 -16.51 1.68 -9.93
C PRO A 413 -15.40 2.74 -10.15
N PHE A 414 -15.70 3.86 -10.81
CA PHE A 414 -14.75 4.96 -11.02
C PHE A 414 -14.46 5.76 -9.73
N ALA A 415 -15.45 5.96 -8.84
CA ALA A 415 -15.22 6.55 -7.53
C ALA A 415 -14.44 5.61 -6.59
N ALA A 416 -14.69 4.30 -6.67
CA ALA A 416 -13.91 3.30 -5.93
C ALA A 416 -12.45 3.26 -6.42
N ALA A 417 -12.22 3.35 -7.74
CA ALA A 417 -10.88 3.42 -8.32
C ALA A 417 -10.11 4.69 -7.88
N ALA A 418 -10.80 5.83 -7.77
CA ALA A 418 -10.20 7.05 -7.24
C ALA A 418 -9.71 6.87 -5.79
N ALA A 419 -10.48 6.18 -4.95
CA ALA A 419 -10.07 5.79 -3.60
C ALA A 419 -8.92 4.78 -3.56
N CYS A 420 -8.57 4.12 -4.66
CA CYS A 420 -7.48 3.14 -4.71
C CYS A 420 -6.25 3.64 -5.47
N ASN A 421 -6.26 4.92 -5.90
CA ASN A 421 -5.21 5.52 -6.73
C ASN A 421 -5.02 4.79 -8.08
N SER A 422 -6.11 4.33 -8.68
CA SER A 422 -6.09 3.51 -9.90
C SER A 422 -6.26 4.36 -11.16
N LEU A 423 -5.26 5.18 -11.45
CA LEU A 423 -5.31 6.18 -12.52
C LEU A 423 -5.47 5.55 -13.91
N ALA A 424 -4.71 4.49 -14.22
CA ALA A 424 -4.73 3.89 -15.54
C ALA A 424 -6.11 3.29 -15.85
N TYR A 425 -6.70 2.61 -14.87
CA TYR A 425 -8.07 2.10 -14.95
C TYR A 425 -9.10 3.23 -15.14
N MET A 426 -8.98 4.35 -14.42
CA MET A 426 -9.90 5.48 -14.56
C MET A 426 -9.85 6.09 -15.96
N GLN A 427 -8.65 6.32 -16.49
CA GLN A 427 -8.45 6.84 -17.85
C GLN A 427 -9.05 5.90 -18.90
N GLU A 428 -8.83 4.59 -18.73
CA GLU A 428 -9.35 3.56 -19.62
C GLU A 428 -10.88 3.55 -19.66
N ILE A 429 -11.53 3.51 -18.50
CA ILE A 429 -13.00 3.52 -18.41
C ILE A 429 -13.57 4.82 -18.98
N GLN A 430 -12.99 5.98 -18.66
CA GLN A 430 -13.48 7.25 -19.17
C GLN A 430 -13.44 7.30 -20.70
N THR A 431 -12.35 6.80 -21.30
CA THR A 431 -12.17 6.79 -22.75
C THR A 431 -13.10 5.80 -23.45
N HIS A 432 -13.20 4.57 -22.94
CA HIS A 432 -13.90 3.48 -23.63
C HIS A 432 -15.41 3.42 -23.32
N ALA A 433 -15.84 3.83 -22.12
CA ALA A 433 -17.26 3.81 -21.74
C ALA A 433 -18.00 5.12 -22.06
N GLN A 434 -17.31 6.14 -22.60
CA GLN A 434 -17.87 7.47 -22.94
C GLN A 434 -18.71 8.06 -21.79
N LEU A 435 -18.22 7.95 -20.55
CA LEU A 435 -18.95 8.39 -19.37
C LEU A 435 -19.10 9.91 -19.36
N ASP A 436 -20.33 10.40 -19.20
CA ASP A 436 -20.56 11.80 -18.84
C ASP A 436 -20.34 12.01 -17.33
N LEU A 437 -19.14 12.50 -17.02
CA LEU A 437 -18.68 12.81 -15.66
C LEU A 437 -19.16 14.19 -15.17
N SER A 438 -19.69 15.04 -16.06
CA SER A 438 -19.98 16.46 -15.79
C SER A 438 -21.35 16.70 -15.14
N SER A 439 -22.29 15.77 -15.31
CA SER A 439 -23.65 15.90 -14.78
C SER A 439 -23.75 15.48 -13.31
N CYS A 440 -24.07 16.43 -12.42
CA CYS A 440 -24.27 16.23 -10.98
C CYS A 440 -25.50 15.36 -10.61
N GLY A 441 -26.26 14.85 -11.60
CA GLY A 441 -27.39 13.94 -11.41
C GLY A 441 -27.19 12.53 -12.00
N ASN A 442 -26.07 12.26 -12.67
CA ASN A 442 -25.80 10.95 -13.26
C ASN A 442 -25.17 9.98 -12.24
N SER A 443 -25.29 8.66 -12.46
CA SER A 443 -24.72 7.61 -11.61
C SER A 443 -23.19 7.61 -11.54
N TRP A 444 -22.52 8.42 -12.38
CA TRP A 444 -21.05 8.53 -12.52
C TRP A 444 -20.49 9.93 -12.22
N SER A 445 -21.24 10.77 -11.49
CA SER A 445 -20.78 12.12 -11.12
C SER A 445 -19.47 12.12 -10.34
N LEU A 446 -18.58 13.08 -10.64
CA LEU A 446 -17.32 13.31 -9.90
C LEU A 446 -17.50 13.76 -8.45
N LYS A 447 -18.72 14.10 -8.03
CA LYS A 447 -19.06 14.62 -6.69
C LYS A 447 -18.43 13.81 -5.55
N PHE A 448 -18.32 12.50 -5.72
CA PHE A 448 -17.77 11.61 -4.69
C PHE A 448 -16.33 11.15 -4.97
N CYS A 449 -15.82 11.31 -6.20
CA CYS A 449 -14.50 10.85 -6.57
C CYS A 449 -13.39 11.58 -5.80
N LEU A 450 -13.40 12.91 -5.78
CA LEU A 450 -12.38 13.70 -5.09
C LEU A 450 -12.44 13.49 -3.56
N PRO A 451 -13.60 13.58 -2.88
CA PRO A 451 -13.70 13.23 -1.46
C PRO A 451 -13.20 11.82 -1.14
N PHE A 452 -13.58 10.81 -1.91
CA PHE A 452 -13.13 9.43 -1.63
C PHE A 452 -11.64 9.22 -1.94
N ALA A 453 -11.08 9.87 -2.96
CA ALA A 453 -9.64 9.89 -3.19
C ALA A 453 -8.89 10.49 -1.99
N LEU A 454 -9.43 11.53 -1.35
CA LEU A 454 -8.82 12.15 -0.16
C LEU A 454 -8.98 11.33 1.12
N ILE A 455 -10.15 10.72 1.32
CA ILE A 455 -10.44 9.91 2.52
C ILE A 455 -9.69 8.57 2.46
N ALA A 456 -9.77 7.89 1.32
CA ALA A 456 -9.40 6.49 1.17
C ALA A 456 -8.25 6.24 0.19
N GLY A 457 -7.81 7.25 -0.58
CA GLY A 457 -6.68 7.13 -1.52
C GLY A 457 -5.35 6.74 -0.88
N TRP A 458 -4.38 6.51 -1.74
CA TRP A 458 -2.98 6.36 -1.35
C TRP A 458 -2.30 7.74 -1.33
N PRO A 459 -1.05 7.86 -0.83
CA PRO A 459 -0.35 9.15 -0.75
C PRO A 459 -0.10 9.85 -2.10
N ASP A 460 -0.38 9.20 -3.22
CA ASP A 460 -0.11 9.73 -4.56
C ASP A 460 -1.15 10.79 -4.96
N ASP A 461 -0.68 11.92 -5.48
CA ASP A 461 -1.47 13.06 -5.91
C ASP A 461 -1.98 12.94 -7.35
N LYS A 462 -1.49 12.00 -8.15
CA LYS A 462 -1.83 11.89 -9.58
C LYS A 462 -3.33 11.73 -9.82
N VAL A 463 -4.03 10.93 -9.02
CA VAL A 463 -5.49 10.82 -9.13
C VAL A 463 -6.18 12.11 -8.72
N ILE A 464 -5.66 12.84 -7.73
CA ILE A 464 -6.22 14.14 -7.33
C ILE A 464 -6.06 15.15 -8.47
N SER A 465 -4.85 15.28 -9.02
CA SER A 465 -4.53 16.14 -10.15
C SER A 465 -5.38 15.78 -11.38
N TYR A 466 -5.54 14.48 -11.67
CA TYR A 466 -6.41 14.01 -12.74
C TYR A 466 -7.87 14.42 -12.53
N LEU A 467 -8.40 14.25 -11.31
CA LEU A 467 -9.78 14.63 -10.99
C LEU A 467 -9.99 16.14 -11.11
N ILE A 468 -9.02 16.97 -10.71
CA ILE A 468 -9.07 18.43 -10.87
C ILE A 468 -9.11 18.80 -12.36
N VAL A 469 -8.24 18.19 -13.19
CA VAL A 469 -8.24 18.40 -14.64
C VAL A 469 -9.57 17.93 -15.27
N ALA A 470 -10.15 16.85 -14.75
CA ALA A 470 -11.48 16.38 -15.12
C ALA A 470 -12.62 17.27 -14.59
N ARG A 471 -12.31 18.44 -14.00
CA ARG A 471 -13.24 19.43 -13.45
C ARG A 471 -14.04 18.94 -12.25
N ALA A 472 -13.46 18.09 -11.41
CA ALA A 472 -14.02 17.85 -10.08
C ALA A 472 -14.02 19.18 -9.30
N ASP A 473 -15.16 19.53 -8.71
CA ASP A 473 -15.28 20.76 -7.93
C ASP A 473 -14.46 20.65 -6.63
N VAL A 474 -13.40 21.46 -6.55
CA VAL A 474 -12.44 21.52 -5.43
C VAL A 474 -13.05 22.09 -4.15
N ASN A 475 -14.22 22.70 -4.24
CA ASN A 475 -14.97 23.27 -3.12
C ASN A 475 -16.26 22.49 -2.82
N GLN A 476 -16.53 21.39 -3.53
CA GLN A 476 -17.73 20.58 -3.36
C GLN A 476 -17.83 20.05 -1.93
N GLN A 477 -18.77 20.59 -1.17
CA GLN A 477 -19.03 20.14 0.20
C GLN A 477 -19.64 18.74 0.19
N LEU A 478 -19.04 17.83 0.97
CA LEU A 478 -19.46 16.44 1.06
C LEU A 478 -20.85 16.34 1.73
N SER A 479 -21.84 15.93 0.95
CA SER A 479 -23.21 15.68 1.41
C SER A 479 -23.63 14.28 1.03
N LEU A 480 -23.70 13.41 2.05
CA LEU A 480 -24.20 12.05 1.95
C LEU A 480 -25.69 12.06 2.32
N THR A 481 -26.55 11.67 1.39
CA THR A 481 -28.00 11.71 1.58
C THR A 481 -28.52 10.49 2.34
N MET A 482 -29.78 10.57 2.81
CA MET A 482 -30.47 9.44 3.46
C MET A 482 -30.85 8.32 2.49
N LYS A 483 -30.71 8.53 1.17
CA LYS A 483 -31.00 7.52 0.14
C LYS A 483 -29.99 6.37 0.15
N GLU A 484 -28.89 6.53 0.87
CA GLU A 484 -27.83 5.55 1.06
C GLU A 484 -27.74 5.10 2.54
N PRO A 485 -28.67 4.25 3.02
CA PRO A 485 -28.81 3.94 4.46
C PRO A 485 -27.56 3.31 5.08
N LEU A 486 -26.77 2.56 4.30
CA LEU A 486 -25.51 1.97 4.76
C LEU A 486 -24.44 3.04 5.05
N TRP A 487 -24.31 4.05 4.19
CA TRP A 487 -23.37 5.16 4.41
C TRP A 487 -23.80 6.00 5.61
N TRP A 488 -25.10 6.28 5.72
CA TRP A 488 -25.62 6.98 6.89
C TRP A 488 -25.31 6.23 8.18
N LEU A 489 -25.54 4.91 8.23
CA LEU A 489 -25.23 4.08 9.40
C LEU A 489 -23.72 4.06 9.68
N PHE A 490 -22.89 3.88 8.66
CA PHE A 490 -21.43 3.89 8.77
C PHE A 490 -20.92 5.20 9.38
N PHE A 491 -21.26 6.34 8.77
CA PHE A 491 -20.78 7.64 9.24
C PHE A 491 -21.32 8.00 10.63
N ASN A 492 -22.60 7.72 10.93
CA ASN A 492 -23.15 8.01 12.27
C ASN A 492 -22.60 7.06 13.34
N GLY A 493 -22.36 5.79 13.02
CA GLY A 493 -21.73 4.82 13.92
C GLY A 493 -20.29 5.21 14.26
N HIS A 494 -19.48 5.54 13.25
CA HIS A 494 -18.11 6.02 13.47
C HIS A 494 -18.08 7.39 14.17
N ARG A 495 -19.06 8.28 13.89
CA ARG A 495 -19.24 9.54 14.63
C ARG A 495 -19.50 9.27 16.11
N ALA A 496 -20.38 8.36 16.47
CA ALA A 496 -20.63 8.01 17.87
C ALA A 496 -19.37 7.40 18.52
N ARG A 497 -18.67 6.53 17.78
CA ARG A 497 -17.42 5.91 18.23
C ARG A 497 -16.30 6.94 18.49
N HIS A 498 -16.33 8.11 17.87
CA HIS A 498 -15.35 9.18 18.10
C HIS A 498 -15.22 9.57 19.58
N PHE A 499 -16.34 9.59 20.31
CA PHE A 499 -16.38 10.00 21.71
C PHE A 499 -15.80 8.96 22.69
N VAL A 500 -15.79 7.68 22.30
CA VAL A 500 -15.33 6.58 23.16
C VAL A 500 -13.93 6.14 22.77
N SER A 501 -13.63 6.16 21.47
CA SER A 501 -12.40 5.61 20.94
C SER A 501 -12.02 6.34 19.65
N PRO A 502 -11.33 7.49 19.74
CA PRO A 502 -11.00 8.30 18.58
C PRO A 502 -9.95 7.63 17.67
N SER A 503 -10.10 7.82 16.35
CA SER A 503 -9.14 7.48 15.29
C SER A 503 -9.24 8.53 14.18
N LEU A 504 -8.36 8.48 13.17
CA LEU A 504 -8.47 9.35 11.99
C LEU A 504 -9.84 9.21 11.31
N LEU A 505 -10.31 7.96 11.11
CA LEU A 505 -11.62 7.71 10.50
C LEU A 505 -12.77 8.25 11.37
N THR A 506 -12.76 8.02 12.69
CA THR A 506 -13.89 8.51 13.52
C THR A 506 -13.92 10.03 13.61
N ARG A 507 -12.76 10.69 13.65
CA ARG A 507 -12.64 12.15 13.57
C ARG A 507 -13.15 12.66 12.23
N LEU A 508 -12.76 12.02 11.14
CA LEU A 508 -13.26 12.35 9.80
C LEU A 508 -14.79 12.21 9.76
N CYS A 509 -15.34 11.08 10.19
CA CYS A 509 -16.79 10.86 10.26
C CYS A 509 -17.50 11.86 11.20
N TYR A 510 -16.81 12.37 12.23
CA TYR A 510 -17.34 13.40 13.11
C TYR A 510 -17.47 14.77 12.42
N HIS A 511 -16.57 15.10 11.48
CA HIS A 511 -16.52 16.38 10.77
C HIS A 511 -16.95 16.34 9.30
N HIS A 512 -17.26 15.17 8.73
CA HIS A 512 -17.45 14.99 7.27
C HIS A 512 -18.59 15.82 6.66
N LYS A 513 -19.64 16.13 7.43
CA LYS A 513 -20.84 16.78 6.90
C LYS A 513 -20.51 18.17 6.40
N SER A 514 -20.72 18.38 5.10
CA SER A 514 -20.37 19.60 4.37
C SER A 514 -18.88 19.97 4.45
N ALA A 515 -17.99 19.01 4.72
CA ALA A 515 -16.56 19.24 4.65
C ALA A 515 -16.14 19.46 3.19
N THR A 516 -15.26 20.43 2.94
CA THR A 516 -14.65 20.64 1.63
C THR A 516 -13.54 19.61 1.38
N PRO A 517 -13.14 19.37 0.13
CA PRO A 517 -11.95 18.58 -0.19
C PRO A 517 -10.72 19.00 0.62
N LEU A 518 -10.48 20.30 0.78
CA LEU A 518 -9.37 20.81 1.59
C LEU A 518 -9.48 20.45 3.08
N MET A 519 -10.67 20.47 3.67
CA MET A 519 -10.85 19.97 5.05
C MET A 519 -10.63 18.46 5.14
N LEU A 520 -11.06 17.70 4.14
CA LEU A 520 -10.92 16.25 4.12
C LEU A 520 -9.46 15.81 4.01
N SER A 521 -8.61 16.52 3.25
CA SER A 521 -7.17 16.22 3.19
C SER A 521 -6.50 16.37 4.56
N ILE A 522 -6.83 17.44 5.30
CA ILE A 522 -6.31 17.68 6.66
C ILE A 522 -6.83 16.61 7.63
N LEU A 523 -8.13 16.33 7.63
CA LEU A 523 -8.74 15.32 8.50
C LEU A 523 -8.22 13.90 8.22
N ALA A 524 -7.84 13.62 6.97
CA ALA A 524 -7.24 12.35 6.55
C ALA A 524 -5.72 12.28 6.81
N GLY A 525 -5.09 13.39 7.24
CA GLY A 525 -3.65 13.46 7.48
C GLY A 525 -2.82 13.41 6.19
N ARG A 526 -3.26 14.13 5.14
CA ARG A 526 -2.61 14.22 3.82
C ARG A 526 -2.19 15.66 3.49
N PRO A 527 -1.15 16.17 4.17
CA PRO A 527 -0.68 17.52 3.94
C PRO A 527 -0.17 17.76 2.52
N GLU A 528 0.29 16.71 1.82
CA GLU A 528 0.90 16.78 0.48
C GLU A 528 -0.10 17.27 -0.58
N VAL A 529 -1.38 16.96 -0.41
CA VAL A 529 -2.44 17.31 -1.36
C VAL A 529 -2.94 18.74 -1.17
N VAL A 530 -2.61 19.38 -0.04
CA VAL A 530 -3.12 20.71 0.27
C VAL A 530 -2.64 21.76 -0.73
N SER A 531 -1.35 21.76 -1.08
CA SER A 531 -0.81 22.69 -2.08
C SER A 531 -1.50 22.55 -3.44
N VAL A 532 -1.76 21.33 -3.87
CA VAL A 532 -2.45 21.02 -5.15
C VAL A 532 -3.88 21.58 -5.12
N LEU A 533 -4.60 21.41 -4.01
CA LEU A 533 -5.97 21.94 -3.87
C LEU A 533 -5.99 23.47 -3.83
N LEU A 534 -5.03 24.10 -3.13
CA LEU A 534 -4.93 25.56 -3.07
C LEU A 534 -4.63 26.17 -4.44
N GLN A 535 -3.68 25.58 -5.19
CA GLN A 535 -3.37 25.99 -6.57
C GLN A 535 -4.58 25.84 -7.50
N ALA A 536 -5.46 24.88 -7.22
CA ALA A 536 -6.69 24.67 -7.96
C ALA A 536 -7.87 25.55 -7.50
N GLY A 537 -7.66 26.49 -6.56
CA GLY A 537 -8.68 27.43 -6.09
C GLY A 537 -9.55 26.93 -4.94
N ALA A 538 -9.02 26.04 -4.08
CA ALA A 538 -9.72 25.63 -2.87
C ALA A 538 -9.87 26.81 -1.88
N ARG A 539 -11.10 27.01 -1.40
CA ARG A 539 -11.48 28.08 -0.48
C ARG A 539 -11.20 27.70 0.98
N LEU A 540 -10.67 28.67 1.72
CA LEU A 540 -10.34 28.54 3.15
C LEU A 540 -11.50 28.96 4.08
N ASP A 541 -12.42 29.78 3.58
CA ASP A 541 -13.47 30.45 4.35
C ASP A 541 -14.76 29.62 4.51
N LEU A 542 -14.93 28.58 3.70
CA LEU A 542 -16.09 27.70 3.74
C LEU A 542 -16.16 26.98 5.09
N LYS A 543 -17.39 26.82 5.61
CA LYS A 543 -17.66 26.13 6.88
C LYS A 543 -18.36 24.80 6.66
N ASN A 544 -17.92 23.78 7.37
CA ASN A 544 -18.66 22.52 7.43
C ASN A 544 -19.95 22.68 8.28
N SER A 545 -20.77 21.62 8.37
CA SER A 545 -22.02 21.64 9.16
C SER A 545 -21.82 21.80 10.67
N ARG A 546 -20.58 21.82 11.16
CA ARG A 546 -20.22 22.12 12.55
C ARG A 546 -19.71 23.56 12.72
N GLY A 547 -19.77 24.38 11.68
CA GLY A 547 -19.28 25.75 11.68
C GLY A 547 -17.76 25.89 11.60
N ARG A 548 -17.03 24.81 11.30
CA ARG A 548 -15.57 24.80 11.23
C ARG A 548 -15.03 25.09 9.84
N THR A 549 -14.03 25.95 9.80
CA THR A 549 -13.17 26.31 8.66
C THR A 549 -11.91 25.43 8.64
N VAL A 550 -11.05 25.65 7.64
CA VAL A 550 -9.72 25.02 7.59
C VAL A 550 -8.84 25.45 8.77
N ALA A 551 -8.86 26.74 9.13
CA ALA A 551 -8.08 27.27 10.24
C ALA A 551 -8.43 26.58 11.57
N ASP A 552 -9.72 26.35 11.85
CA ASP A 552 -10.17 25.65 13.06
C ASP A 552 -9.63 24.22 13.18
N PHE A 553 -9.21 23.59 12.07
CA PHE A 553 -8.60 22.27 12.09
C PHE A 553 -7.09 22.31 12.30
N LEU A 554 -6.41 23.42 11.99
CA LEU A 554 -4.97 23.57 12.21
C LEU A 554 -4.65 23.71 13.70
N ASP A 555 -5.54 24.34 14.47
CA ASP A 555 -5.39 24.49 15.91
C ASP A 555 -5.64 23.16 16.66
N ASP A 556 -6.55 22.35 16.13
CA ASP A 556 -7.01 21.09 16.74
C ASP A 556 -6.17 19.86 16.35
N ILE A 557 -5.47 19.94 15.22
CA ILE A 557 -4.74 18.83 14.62
C ILE A 557 -3.29 19.27 14.50
N SER A 558 -2.37 18.51 15.09
CA SER A 558 -0.95 18.67 14.79
C SER A 558 -0.73 18.40 13.31
N VAL A 559 -0.68 19.48 12.55
CA VAL A 559 -0.28 19.50 11.14
C VAL A 559 1.22 19.81 11.07
N PRO A 560 1.93 19.33 10.03
CA PRO A 560 3.33 19.70 9.83
C PRO A 560 3.49 21.23 9.77
N GLU A 561 4.56 21.76 10.39
CA GLU A 561 4.84 23.21 10.45
C GLU A 561 4.85 23.85 9.06
N CYS A 562 5.37 23.14 8.04
CA CYS A 562 5.41 23.61 6.66
C CYS A 562 4.01 23.76 6.04
N LEU A 563 3.02 23.00 6.49
CA LEU A 563 1.65 23.14 6.03
C LEU A 563 0.97 24.32 6.73
N ALA A 564 1.21 24.47 8.03
CA ALA A 564 0.70 25.59 8.80
C ALA A 564 1.16 26.93 8.21
N SER A 565 2.44 27.04 7.82
CA SER A 565 2.97 28.27 7.20
C SER A 565 2.32 28.59 5.85
N VAL A 566 2.13 27.59 4.98
CA VAL A 566 1.47 27.77 3.66
C VAL A 566 0.02 28.22 3.83
N LEU A 567 -0.71 27.62 4.78
CA LEU A 567 -2.10 27.98 5.01
C LEU A 567 -2.25 29.37 5.64
N VAL A 568 -1.31 29.77 6.51
CA VAL A 568 -1.27 31.12 7.09
C VAL A 568 -0.95 32.17 6.03
N SER A 569 0.03 31.94 5.15
CA SER A 569 0.36 32.90 4.09
C SER A 569 -0.81 33.09 3.13
N CYS A 570 -1.44 32.00 2.68
CA CYS A 570 -2.60 32.09 1.79
C CYS A 570 -3.81 32.77 2.47
N ALA A 571 -4.01 32.57 3.77
CA ALA A 571 -5.08 33.25 4.51
C ALA A 571 -4.83 34.77 4.64
N GLN A 572 -3.57 35.20 4.76
CA GLN A 572 -3.18 36.62 4.76
C GLN A 572 -3.40 37.26 3.38
N ASP A 573 -2.97 36.58 2.31
CA ASP A 573 -3.18 37.05 0.94
C ASP A 573 -4.67 37.26 0.61
N CYS A 574 -5.56 36.37 1.08
CA CYS A 574 -7.01 36.52 0.93
C CYS A 574 -7.59 37.71 1.72
N ALA A 575 -7.07 37.97 2.93
CA ALA A 575 -7.50 39.11 3.74
C ALA A 575 -7.04 40.46 3.13
N ASP A 576 -5.87 40.45 2.50
CA ASP A 576 -5.31 41.62 1.82
C ASP A 576 -5.95 41.89 0.44
N SER A 577 -6.46 40.84 -0.24
CA SER A 577 -7.26 41.02 -1.48
C SER A 577 -8.67 41.54 -1.20
N ASP A 578 -9.32 41.09 -0.12
CA ASP A 578 -10.66 41.57 0.27
C ASP A 578 -10.66 43.01 0.83
N SER A 579 -9.47 43.55 1.16
CA SER A 579 -9.30 44.94 1.60
C SER A 579 -8.90 45.91 0.46
N ASN A 580 -8.63 45.40 -0.75
CA ASN A 580 -8.26 46.23 -1.91
C ASN A 580 -9.34 46.37 -3.00
N ASP A 581 -10.48 45.67 -2.91
CA ASP A 581 -11.62 45.87 -3.82
C ASP A 581 -12.62 46.92 -3.31
N CYS A 582 -12.08 48.09 -2.97
CA CYS A 582 -12.87 49.28 -2.68
C CYS A 582 -12.42 50.53 -3.44
N PHE A 583 -11.89 50.42 -4.66
CA PHE A 583 -11.85 51.56 -5.59
C PHE A 583 -11.98 51.18 -7.07
N SER A 584 -13.16 51.50 -7.61
CA SER A 584 -13.41 52.15 -8.92
C SER A 584 -13.30 51.39 -10.26
N VAL A 585 -14.49 51.32 -10.90
CA VAL A 585 -14.91 51.22 -12.32
C VAL A 585 -14.99 49.85 -12.97
#